data_AF-A0A962T1H0-F1
#
_entry.id   AF-A0A962T1H0-F1
#
_cell.length_a   1.000
_cell.length_b   1.000
_cell.length_c   1.000
_cell.angle_alpha   90.00
_cell.angle_beta   90.00
_cell.angle_gamma   90.00
#
_symmetry.space_group_name_H-M   'P 1'
#
loop_
_entity.id
_entity.type
_entity.pdbx_description
1 polymer ?
#
loop_
_entity_poly.entity_id
_entity_poly.type
_entity_poly.pdbx_seq_one_letter_code
_entity_poly.pdbx_strand_id
1 'polypeptide(L)'
;PLTMEVAFINRETGEIREQKVFMGDLPLMTDWGTYIINGTERVVVTQLVRSPGAYVMEPKDPEKQVFIANLMPSRGSWVELEIDKKGQVNVRIDRKRKLPVTTLLFALGYSRDDVANLFRHPDDPELVNPFIQMTLDKDGTEGAPQAGNRKSLDELQKLTDEMQQLNVDIENLPADERQRIDDEIAAVEKRIDQRAGELMQHALV
;
A
#
# COMPACT_ATOMS: atom_id res chain seq x y z
N PRO A 1 11.85 -25.03 19.73
CA PRO A 1 10.62 -24.36 20.19
C PRO A 1 10.69 -22.83 20.24
N LEU A 2 9.98 -22.17 19.33
CA LEU A 2 9.67 -20.75 19.39
C LEU A 2 8.47 -20.54 20.33
N THR A 3 8.61 -19.65 21.29
CA THR A 3 7.53 -19.23 22.18
C THR A 3 7.45 -17.71 22.20
N MET A 4 6.25 -17.15 22.18
CA MET A 4 6.02 -15.72 22.28
C MET A 4 5.11 -15.40 23.45
N GLU A 5 5.31 -14.24 24.05
CA GLU A 5 4.38 -13.66 25.02
C GLU A 5 3.30 -12.89 24.26
N VAL A 6 2.04 -13.21 24.52
CA VAL A 6 0.88 -12.64 23.85
C VAL A 6 -0.06 -12.06 24.89
N ALA A 7 -0.55 -10.85 24.65
CA ALA A 7 -1.52 -10.17 25.50
C ALA A 7 -2.87 -10.07 24.79
N PHE A 8 -3.94 -10.48 25.47
CA PHE A 8 -5.31 -10.18 25.09
C PHE A 8 -5.81 -9.02 25.95
N ILE A 9 -6.28 -7.94 25.31
CA ILE A 9 -6.76 -6.73 25.98
C ILE A 9 -8.25 -6.58 25.70
N ASN A 10 -9.08 -6.72 26.74
CA ASN A 10 -10.49 -6.36 26.66
C ASN A 10 -10.64 -4.85 26.84
N ARG A 11 -11.04 -4.14 25.78
CA ARG A 11 -11.17 -2.68 25.79
C ARG A 11 -12.34 -2.17 26.62
N GLU A 12 -13.37 -2.97 26.87
CA GLU A 12 -14.56 -2.57 27.64
C GLU A 12 -14.31 -2.68 29.15
N THR A 13 -13.62 -3.72 29.58
CA THR A 13 -13.34 -3.98 31.00
C THR A 13 -11.97 -3.50 31.46
N GLY A 14 -11.06 -3.23 30.52
CA GLY A 14 -9.65 -2.93 30.80
C GLY A 14 -8.83 -4.14 31.25
N GLU A 15 -9.39 -5.35 31.21
CA GLU A 15 -8.70 -6.57 31.61
C GLU A 15 -7.62 -6.94 30.58
N ILE A 16 -6.40 -7.21 31.08
CA ILE A 16 -5.28 -7.68 30.28
C ILE A 16 -4.94 -9.10 30.73
N ARG A 17 -4.90 -10.03 29.78
CA ARG A 17 -4.49 -11.41 30.00
C ARG A 17 -3.24 -11.71 29.18
N GLU A 18 -2.13 -11.94 29.86
CA GLU A 18 -0.86 -12.28 29.24
C GLU A 18 -0.60 -13.78 29.36
N GLN A 19 -0.11 -14.38 28.29
CA GLN A 19 0.26 -15.79 28.27
C GLN A 19 1.43 -16.05 27.33
N LYS A 20 2.28 -17.00 27.73
CA LYS A 20 3.34 -17.53 26.88
C LYS A 20 2.76 -18.61 25.97
N VAL A 21 2.70 -18.31 24.68
CA VAL A 21 2.15 -19.20 23.64
C VAL A 21 3.29 -19.87 22.89
N PHE A 22 3.16 -21.18 22.68
CA PHE A 22 4.05 -21.92 21.79
C PHE A 22 3.66 -21.66 20.34
N MET A 23 4.62 -21.16 19.55
CA MET A 23 4.39 -20.78 18.14
C MET A 23 4.78 -21.89 17.16
N GLY A 24 5.49 -22.91 17.63
CA GLY A 24 5.99 -24.02 16.81
C GLY A 24 7.49 -24.22 16.94
N ASP A 25 8.00 -25.26 16.28
CA ASP A 25 9.44 -25.49 16.16
C ASP A 25 9.97 -24.83 14.88
N LEU A 26 10.99 -23.99 15.04
CA LEU A 26 11.70 -23.37 13.93
C LEU A 26 12.88 -24.26 13.51
N PRO A 27 12.98 -24.65 12.22
CA PRO A 27 14.17 -25.28 11.69
C PRO A 27 15.37 -24.34 11.84
N LEU A 28 16.43 -24.82 12.48
CA LEU A 28 17.67 -24.06 12.66
C LEU A 28 18.62 -24.34 11.50
N MET A 29 19.37 -23.31 11.12
CA MET A 29 20.43 -23.42 10.12
C MET A 29 21.60 -24.23 10.72
N THR A 30 22.16 -25.14 9.95
CA THR A 30 23.39 -25.86 10.30
C THR A 30 24.62 -24.98 10.11
N ASP A 31 25.78 -25.40 10.61
CA ASP A 31 27.07 -24.70 10.39
C ASP A 31 27.45 -24.60 8.90
N TRP A 32 26.81 -25.40 8.04
CA TRP A 32 27.03 -25.41 6.58
C TRP A 32 26.05 -24.53 5.80
N GLY A 33 25.14 -23.83 6.49
CA GLY A 33 24.13 -22.99 5.83
C GLY A 33 22.93 -23.75 5.27
N THR A 34 22.74 -25.01 5.69
CA THR A 34 21.64 -25.89 5.25
C THR A 34 20.58 -26.07 6.34
N TYR A 35 19.47 -26.72 6.00
CA TYR A 35 18.37 -27.05 6.91
C TYR A 35 17.97 -28.50 6.76
N ILE A 36 17.65 -29.19 7.86
CA ILE A 36 17.10 -30.55 7.84
C ILE A 36 15.58 -30.48 7.97
N ILE A 37 14.85 -30.80 6.89
CA ILE A 37 13.39 -30.80 6.85
C ILE A 37 12.91 -32.24 6.64
N ASN A 38 12.24 -32.81 7.64
CA ASN A 38 11.75 -34.20 7.62
C ASN A 38 12.84 -35.22 7.24
N GLY A 39 14.04 -35.05 7.80
CA GLY A 39 15.19 -35.94 7.56
C GLY A 39 15.93 -35.71 6.24
N THR A 40 15.51 -34.75 5.42
CA THR A 40 16.20 -34.39 4.17
C THR A 40 16.88 -33.04 4.31
N GLU A 41 18.15 -32.96 3.90
CA GLU A 41 18.91 -31.72 3.86
C GLU A 41 18.47 -30.83 2.69
N ARG A 42 18.30 -29.55 2.96
CA ARG A 42 17.82 -28.54 2.00
C ARG A 42 18.63 -27.26 2.15
N VAL A 43 18.78 -26.55 1.04
CA VAL A 43 19.39 -25.21 1.03
C VAL A 43 18.33 -24.18 0.63
N VAL A 44 18.34 -23.03 1.28
CA VAL A 44 17.52 -21.88 0.88
C VAL A 44 18.31 -21.10 -0.16
N VAL A 45 17.69 -20.79 -1.29
CA VAL A 45 18.30 -20.01 -2.38
C VAL A 45 17.73 -18.59 -2.37
N THR A 46 18.62 -17.60 -2.44
CA THR A 46 18.22 -16.20 -2.57
C THR A 46 17.51 -15.98 -3.90
N GLN A 47 16.32 -15.37 -3.84
CA GLN A 47 15.53 -15.03 -5.02
C GLN A 47 15.82 -13.59 -5.46
N LEU A 48 15.84 -13.37 -6.77
CA LEU A 48 15.75 -12.03 -7.34
C LEU A 48 14.27 -11.64 -7.42
N VAL A 49 13.91 -10.58 -6.70
CA VAL A 49 12.58 -9.97 -6.71
C VAL A 49 12.64 -8.58 -7.30
N ARG A 50 11.51 -8.08 -7.81
CA ARG A 50 11.43 -6.68 -8.27
C ARG A 50 11.68 -5.75 -7.09
N SER A 51 12.39 -4.65 -7.33
CA SER A 51 12.56 -3.62 -6.30
C SER A 51 11.23 -2.93 -6.00
N PRO A 52 11.08 -2.37 -4.80
CA PRO A 52 9.98 -1.45 -4.51
C PRO A 52 10.00 -0.28 -5.51
N GLY A 53 8.83 0.24 -5.87
CA GLY A 53 8.71 1.38 -6.77
C GLY A 53 7.41 1.45 -7.54
N ALA A 54 7.30 2.49 -8.38
CA ALA A 54 6.20 2.68 -9.30
C ALA A 54 6.61 2.22 -10.71
N TYR A 55 5.87 1.27 -11.26
CA TYR A 55 6.11 0.68 -12.58
C TYR A 55 4.95 0.99 -13.50
N VAL A 56 5.22 1.66 -14.62
CA VAL A 56 4.23 1.87 -15.68
C VAL A 56 4.56 0.94 -16.83
N MET A 57 3.54 0.25 -17.33
CA MET A 57 3.64 -0.73 -18.41
C MET A 57 2.59 -0.43 -19.47
N GLU A 58 2.99 -0.66 -20.71
CA GLU A 58 2.16 -0.53 -21.89
C GLU A 58 2.06 -1.91 -22.58
N PRO A 59 1.21 -2.84 -22.08
CA PRO A 59 1.04 -4.13 -22.73
C PRO A 59 0.45 -3.94 -24.13
N LYS A 60 0.99 -4.67 -25.10
CA LYS A 60 0.39 -4.75 -26.44
C LYS A 60 -0.91 -5.54 -26.35
N ASP A 61 -2.02 -4.86 -26.62
CA ASP A 61 -3.33 -5.50 -26.77
C ASP A 61 -3.77 -5.43 -28.26
N PRO A 62 -4.36 -6.50 -28.83
CA PRO A 62 -4.72 -6.53 -30.24
C PRO A 62 -5.82 -5.53 -30.65
N GLU A 63 -6.69 -5.13 -29.71
CA GLU A 63 -7.86 -4.31 -30.01
C GLU A 63 -7.62 -2.83 -29.68
N LYS A 64 -7.08 -2.56 -28.47
CA LYS A 64 -6.90 -1.19 -27.99
C LYS A 64 -5.79 -1.10 -26.96
N GLN A 65 -4.97 -0.07 -27.06
CA GLN A 65 -3.90 0.19 -26.10
C GLN A 65 -4.43 0.28 -24.66
N VAL A 66 -3.80 -0.47 -23.76
CA VAL A 66 -4.06 -0.48 -22.32
C VAL A 66 -2.81 0.01 -21.59
N PHE A 67 -3.01 0.63 -20.44
CA PHE A 67 -1.92 1.06 -19.56
C PHE A 67 -2.12 0.46 -18.18
N ILE A 68 -1.03 -0.03 -17.59
CA ILE A 68 -1.02 -0.59 -16.25
C ILE A 68 0.04 0.14 -15.44
N ALA A 69 -0.30 0.59 -14.24
CA ALA A 69 0.65 1.15 -13.29
C ALA A 69 0.60 0.37 -11.97
N ASN A 70 1.75 -0.13 -11.51
CA ASN A 70 1.87 -0.86 -10.25
C ASN A 70 2.69 -0.04 -9.27
N LEU A 71 2.13 0.24 -8.10
CA LEU A 71 2.84 0.75 -6.95
C LEU A 71 3.16 -0.43 -6.03
N MET A 72 4.44 -0.77 -5.96
CA MET A 72 4.96 -1.92 -5.21
C MET A 72 5.75 -1.42 -4.00
N PRO A 73 5.23 -1.56 -2.77
CA PRO A 73 6.00 -1.22 -1.59
C PRO A 73 6.99 -2.33 -1.21
N SER A 74 7.97 -2.01 -0.36
CA SER A 74 8.92 -2.99 0.22
C SER A 74 8.21 -3.97 1.15
N ARG A 75 7.19 -3.51 1.86
CA ARG A 75 6.28 -4.26 2.71
C ARG A 75 4.88 -3.67 2.59
N GLY A 76 3.85 -4.49 2.79
CA GLY A 76 2.47 -4.02 2.76
C GLY A 76 1.79 -4.20 1.41
N SER A 77 0.73 -3.41 1.21
CA SER A 77 -0.27 -3.68 0.19
C SER A 77 0.11 -3.15 -1.19
N TRP A 78 -0.14 -3.95 -2.23
CA TRP A 78 0.11 -3.55 -3.61
C TRP A 78 -1.06 -2.74 -4.14
N VAL A 79 -0.78 -1.65 -4.87
CA VAL A 79 -1.80 -0.87 -5.58
C VAL A 79 -1.54 -0.98 -7.08
N GLU A 80 -2.51 -1.53 -7.80
CA GLU A 80 -2.45 -1.72 -9.24
C GLU A 80 -3.53 -0.86 -9.90
N LEU A 81 -3.14 -0.05 -10.87
CA LEU A 81 -4.02 0.80 -11.67
C LEU A 81 -4.03 0.28 -13.11
N GLU A 82 -5.21 0.26 -13.73
CA GLU A 82 -5.33 -0.08 -15.14
C GLU A 82 -6.31 0.83 -15.88
N ILE A 83 -5.94 1.22 -17.09
CA ILE A 83 -6.87 1.75 -18.09
C ILE A 83 -7.29 0.57 -18.96
N ASP A 84 -8.55 0.18 -18.87
CA ASP A 84 -9.07 -0.95 -19.63
C ASP A 84 -9.44 -0.57 -21.07
N LYS A 85 -9.75 -1.59 -21.88
CA LYS A 85 -10.14 -1.39 -23.30
C LYS A 85 -11.39 -0.51 -23.47
N LYS A 86 -12.25 -0.45 -22.46
CA LYS A 86 -13.46 0.38 -22.46
C LYS A 86 -13.15 1.83 -22.08
N GLY A 87 -11.90 2.15 -21.75
CA GLY A 87 -11.47 3.48 -21.32
C GLY A 87 -11.85 3.80 -19.88
N GLN A 88 -12.09 2.80 -19.03
CA GLN A 88 -12.28 3.03 -17.60
C GLN A 88 -10.96 2.90 -16.86
N VAL A 89 -10.74 3.78 -15.90
CA VAL A 89 -9.60 3.73 -14.97
C VAL A 89 -10.03 2.96 -13.73
N ASN A 90 -9.28 1.92 -13.41
CA ASN A 90 -9.63 1.00 -12.33
C ASN A 90 -8.43 0.77 -11.42
N VAL A 91 -8.73 0.37 -10.20
CA VAL A 91 -7.77 0.04 -9.16
C VAL A 91 -8.00 -1.37 -8.61
N ARG A 92 -6.91 -2.06 -8.27
CA ARG A 92 -6.89 -3.25 -7.42
C ARG A 92 -5.93 -2.99 -6.26
N ILE A 93 -6.37 -3.30 -5.05
CA ILE A 93 -5.52 -3.32 -3.86
C ILE A 93 -5.35 -4.77 -3.43
N ASP A 94 -4.13 -5.21 -3.13
CA ASP A 94 -3.80 -6.58 -2.69
C ASP A 94 -4.34 -7.70 -3.60
N ARG A 95 -4.29 -7.46 -4.92
CA ARG A 95 -4.80 -8.39 -5.94
C ARG A 95 -6.26 -8.80 -5.71
N LYS A 96 -7.04 -7.96 -5.03
CA LYS A 96 -8.48 -8.14 -4.81
C LYS A 96 -9.26 -7.74 -6.06
N ARG A 97 -10.60 -7.66 -5.92
CA ARG A 97 -11.50 -7.31 -7.01
C ARG A 97 -11.17 -5.93 -7.59
N LYS A 98 -11.44 -5.79 -8.88
CA LYS A 98 -11.32 -4.53 -9.62
C LYS A 98 -12.40 -3.55 -9.15
N LEU A 99 -12.01 -2.33 -8.86
CA LEU A 99 -12.89 -1.21 -8.50
C LEU A 99 -12.62 -0.03 -9.43
N PRO A 100 -13.61 0.85 -9.72
CA PRO A 100 -13.35 2.14 -10.32
C PRO A 100 -12.33 2.94 -9.47
N VAL A 101 -11.39 3.64 -10.11
CA VAL A 101 -10.40 4.45 -9.35
C VAL A 101 -11.09 5.56 -8.54
N THR A 102 -12.23 6.04 -9.02
CA THR A 102 -13.08 7.04 -8.37
C THR A 102 -13.59 6.57 -7.01
N THR A 103 -13.89 5.27 -6.85
CA THR A 103 -14.32 4.71 -5.57
C THR A 103 -13.23 4.85 -4.51
N LEU A 104 -11.96 4.63 -4.87
CA LEU A 104 -10.82 4.87 -3.99
C LEU A 104 -10.70 6.36 -3.66
N LEU A 105 -10.85 7.24 -4.64
CA LEU A 105 -10.78 8.69 -4.41
C LEU A 105 -11.90 9.19 -3.49
N PHE A 106 -13.11 8.66 -3.63
CA PHE A 106 -14.23 9.00 -2.74
C PHE A 106 -13.98 8.55 -1.30
N ALA A 107 -13.42 7.35 -1.14
CA ALA A 107 -12.96 6.83 0.14
C ALA A 107 -11.89 7.73 0.81
N LEU A 108 -11.01 8.31 0.01
CA LEU A 108 -10.02 9.30 0.46
C LEU A 108 -10.64 10.68 0.76
N GLY A 109 -11.92 10.89 0.42
CA GLY A 109 -12.68 12.09 0.72
C GLY A 109 -12.68 13.15 -0.36
N TYR A 110 -12.44 12.77 -1.61
CA TYR A 110 -12.75 13.60 -2.76
C TYR A 110 -14.23 13.49 -3.12
N SER A 111 -14.86 14.60 -3.48
CA SER A 111 -16.18 14.60 -4.11
C SER A 111 -16.07 14.31 -5.61
N ARG A 112 -17.20 14.04 -6.28
CA ARG A 112 -17.24 13.90 -7.75
C ARG A 112 -16.65 15.13 -8.46
N ASP A 113 -17.00 16.32 -7.98
CA ASP A 113 -16.49 17.59 -8.53
C ASP A 113 -14.99 17.75 -8.28
N ASP A 114 -14.50 17.37 -7.09
CA ASP A 114 -13.06 17.40 -6.79
C ASP A 114 -12.28 16.49 -7.75
N VAL A 115 -12.77 15.26 -7.97
CA VAL A 115 -12.14 14.31 -8.90
C VAL A 115 -12.15 14.85 -10.32
N ALA A 116 -13.27 15.41 -10.79
CA ALA A 116 -13.34 16.05 -12.09
C ALA A 116 -12.32 17.18 -12.24
N ASN A 117 -12.13 17.99 -11.18
CA ASN A 117 -11.18 19.10 -11.12
C ASN A 117 -9.71 18.67 -11.07
N LEU A 118 -9.40 17.55 -10.41
CA LEU A 118 -8.05 17.01 -10.32
C LEU A 118 -7.54 16.48 -11.67
N PHE A 119 -8.42 15.92 -12.49
CA PHE A 119 -8.05 15.26 -13.73
C PHE A 119 -8.64 15.98 -14.93
N ARG A 120 -8.12 17.19 -15.22
CA ARG A 120 -8.47 17.94 -16.44
C ARG A 120 -7.87 17.35 -17.70
N HIS A 121 -8.46 17.66 -18.84
CA HIS A 121 -7.94 17.29 -20.14
C HIS A 121 -6.59 18.02 -20.38
N PRO A 122 -5.54 17.33 -20.87
CA PRO A 122 -4.22 17.94 -21.04
C PRO A 122 -4.22 19.16 -21.96
N ASP A 123 -5.03 19.12 -23.01
CA ASP A 123 -5.08 20.17 -24.04
C ASP A 123 -6.20 21.21 -23.80
N ASP A 124 -7.17 20.92 -22.92
CA ASP A 124 -8.33 21.79 -22.68
C ASP A 124 -8.71 21.77 -21.19
N PRO A 125 -8.23 22.74 -20.39
CA PRO A 125 -8.46 22.77 -18.94
C PRO A 125 -9.94 22.88 -18.51
N GLU A 126 -10.84 23.28 -19.41
CA GLU A 126 -12.29 23.35 -19.15
C GLU A 126 -12.94 21.95 -19.20
N LEU A 127 -12.28 20.98 -19.84
CA LEU A 127 -12.79 19.62 -19.99
C LEU A 127 -12.17 18.67 -18.96
N VAL A 128 -12.96 17.69 -18.52
CA VAL A 128 -12.48 16.58 -17.69
C VAL A 128 -11.79 15.55 -18.58
N ASN A 129 -10.78 14.87 -18.05
CA ASN A 129 -10.12 13.76 -18.74
C ASN A 129 -11.16 12.68 -19.13
N PRO A 130 -11.22 12.24 -20.39
CA PRO A 130 -12.28 11.36 -20.90
C PRO A 130 -12.28 9.98 -20.23
N PHE A 131 -11.13 9.48 -19.79
CA PHE A 131 -11.05 8.21 -19.06
C PHE A 131 -11.64 8.35 -17.65
N ILE A 132 -11.40 9.48 -16.99
CA ILE A 132 -11.97 9.77 -15.67
C ILE A 132 -13.46 10.04 -15.78
N GLN A 133 -13.92 10.80 -16.78
CA GLN A 133 -15.34 11.02 -17.05
C GLN A 133 -16.07 9.68 -17.25
N MET A 134 -15.55 8.81 -18.13
CA MET A 134 -16.10 7.46 -18.35
C MET A 134 -16.14 6.62 -17.07
N THR A 135 -15.17 6.82 -16.17
CA THR A 135 -15.11 6.12 -14.89
C THR A 135 -16.17 6.66 -13.93
N LEU A 136 -16.32 7.98 -13.81
CA LEU A 136 -17.34 8.65 -13.01
C LEU A 136 -18.77 8.28 -13.44
N ASP A 137 -19.00 8.18 -14.75
CA ASP A 137 -20.31 7.84 -15.32
C ASP A 137 -20.72 6.40 -14.98
N LYS A 138 -19.75 5.49 -14.82
CA LYS A 138 -20.00 4.07 -14.50
C LYS A 138 -19.87 3.73 -13.02
N ASP A 139 -19.23 4.59 -12.23
CA ASP A 139 -19.18 4.43 -10.79
C ASP A 139 -20.53 4.80 -10.18
N GLY A 140 -21.24 3.79 -9.66
CA GLY A 140 -22.50 3.97 -8.96
C GLY A 140 -22.36 4.52 -7.54
N THR A 141 -21.13 4.76 -7.07
CA THR A 141 -20.87 5.31 -5.74
C THR A 141 -21.27 6.78 -5.70
N GLU A 142 -22.19 7.13 -4.81
CA GLU A 142 -22.48 8.51 -4.46
C GLU A 142 -21.36 8.99 -3.53
N GLY A 143 -20.40 9.74 -4.08
CA GLY A 143 -19.30 10.28 -3.30
C GLY A 143 -19.85 11.16 -2.18
N ALA A 144 -19.86 10.67 -0.95
CA ALA A 144 -20.32 11.41 0.21
C ALA A 144 -19.14 12.23 0.77
N PRO A 145 -19.11 13.58 0.63
CA PRO A 145 -18.03 14.40 1.16
C PRO A 145 -17.88 14.32 2.70
N GLN A 146 -18.92 13.81 3.39
CA GLN A 146 -18.93 13.59 4.84
C GLN A 146 -18.44 12.19 5.27
N ALA A 147 -18.35 11.23 4.35
CA ALA A 147 -17.86 9.87 4.62
C ALA A 147 -16.35 9.71 4.36
N GLY A 148 -15.76 10.65 3.62
CA GLY A 148 -14.33 10.71 3.36
C GLY A 148 -13.50 10.97 4.61
N ASN A 149 -12.51 10.13 4.88
CA ASN A 149 -11.65 10.26 6.04
C ASN A 149 -10.51 11.29 5.79
N ARG A 150 -10.89 12.53 5.45
CA ARG A 150 -9.96 13.65 5.14
C ARG A 150 -8.94 13.89 6.26
N LYS A 151 -9.35 13.72 7.52
CA LYS A 151 -8.43 13.83 8.67
C LYS A 151 -7.28 12.83 8.60
N SER A 152 -7.57 11.59 8.23
CA SER A 152 -6.52 10.57 8.08
C SER A 152 -5.66 10.81 6.85
N LEU A 153 -6.21 11.41 5.79
CA LEU A 153 -5.45 11.82 4.62
C LEU A 153 -4.48 12.97 4.93
N ASP A 154 -4.92 13.99 5.67
CA ASP A 154 -4.07 15.10 6.13
C ASP A 154 -2.94 14.61 7.05
N GLU A 155 -3.22 13.61 7.89
CA GLU A 155 -2.22 12.96 8.74
C GLU A 155 -1.23 12.13 7.93
N LEU A 156 -1.69 11.37 6.93
CA LEU A 156 -0.81 10.66 6.00
C LEU A 156 0.08 11.61 5.22
N GLN A 157 -0.45 12.76 4.79
CA GLN A 157 0.33 13.79 4.12
C GLN A 157 1.45 14.29 5.03
N LYS A 158 1.14 14.62 6.29
CA LYS A 158 2.15 15.03 7.27
C LYS A 158 3.23 13.98 7.52
N LEU A 159 2.84 12.70 7.62
CA LEU A 159 3.80 11.59 7.79
C LEU A 159 4.68 11.41 6.54
N THR A 160 4.12 11.62 5.35
CA THR A 160 4.86 11.54 4.10
C THR A 160 5.85 12.69 3.99
N ASP A 161 5.44 13.91 4.37
CA ASP A 161 6.31 15.09 4.40
C ASP A 161 7.45 14.93 5.43
N GLU A 162 7.15 14.34 6.60
CA GLU A 162 8.14 13.97 7.63
C GLU A 162 9.16 12.96 7.06
N MET A 163 8.70 11.91 6.38
CA MET A 163 9.55 10.92 5.73
C MET A 163 10.44 11.54 4.63
N GLN A 164 9.89 12.45 3.82
CA GLN A 164 10.63 13.15 2.76
C GLN A 164 11.72 14.07 3.34
N GLN A 165 11.47 14.71 4.48
CA GLN A 165 12.47 15.52 5.18
C GLN A 165 13.61 14.68 5.77
N LEU A 166 13.31 13.46 6.19
CA LEU A 166 14.31 12.49 6.67
C LEU A 166 15.16 11.90 5.54
N ASN A 167 14.67 11.98 4.29
CA ASN A 167 15.33 11.43 3.10
C ASN A 167 16.45 12.36 2.59
N VAL A 168 17.41 12.67 3.46
CA VAL A 168 18.68 13.35 3.13
C VAL A 168 19.58 12.38 2.34
N ASP A 169 20.55 12.86 1.55
CA ASP A 169 21.55 11.99 0.88
C ASP A 169 22.32 11.13 1.90
N ILE A 170 21.78 9.96 2.22
CA ILE A 170 22.31 9.00 3.21
C ILE A 170 23.71 8.52 2.80
N GLU A 171 24.00 8.53 1.49
CA GLU A 171 25.28 8.10 0.93
C GLU A 171 26.49 8.93 1.39
N ASN A 172 26.28 10.15 1.89
CA ASN A 172 27.34 11.05 2.35
C ASN A 172 27.50 11.09 3.89
N LEU A 173 26.69 10.33 4.63
CA LEU A 173 26.69 10.38 6.10
C LEU A 173 27.59 9.31 6.75
N PRO A 174 28.07 9.51 7.99
CA PRO A 174 28.68 8.46 8.82
C PRO A 174 27.74 7.26 9.03
N ALA A 175 28.28 6.04 9.15
CA ALA A 175 27.48 4.81 9.21
C ALA A 175 26.48 4.75 10.40
N ASP A 176 26.83 5.37 11.51
CA ASP A 176 25.98 5.51 12.70
C ASP A 176 24.80 6.47 12.49
N GLU A 177 25.00 7.57 11.76
CA GLU A 177 23.92 8.47 11.36
C GLU A 177 23.02 7.84 10.31
N ARG A 178 23.57 7.04 9.37
CA ARG A 178 22.77 6.29 8.39
C ARG A 178 21.81 5.31 9.07
N GLN A 179 22.33 4.49 9.98
CA GLN A 179 21.51 3.49 10.68
C GLN A 179 20.38 4.13 11.48
N ARG A 180 20.66 5.27 12.13
CA ARG A 180 19.65 6.01 12.87
C ARG A 180 18.55 6.57 11.96
N ILE A 181 18.91 7.15 10.83
CA ILE A 181 17.94 7.67 9.85
C ILE A 181 17.12 6.52 9.25
N ASP A 182 17.74 5.38 8.94
CA ASP A 182 17.03 4.19 8.45
C ASP A 182 16.01 3.67 9.47
N ASP A 183 16.36 3.65 10.76
CA ASP A 183 15.45 3.25 11.84
C ASP A 183 14.29 4.26 12.01
N GLU A 184 14.56 5.56 11.88
CA GLU A 184 13.54 6.63 11.91
C GLU A 184 12.58 6.53 10.70
N ILE A 185 13.11 6.32 9.49
CA ILE A 185 12.32 6.09 8.27
C ILE A 185 11.44 4.84 8.45
N ALA A 186 11.99 3.73 8.92
CA ALA A 186 11.23 2.49 9.15
C ALA A 186 10.10 2.67 10.18
N ALA A 187 10.30 3.52 11.20
CA ALA A 187 9.27 3.86 12.17
C ALA A 187 8.14 4.70 11.55
N VAL A 188 8.49 5.66 10.67
CA VAL A 188 7.51 6.46 9.92
C VAL A 188 6.74 5.59 8.92
N GLU A 189 7.42 4.71 8.18
CA GLU A 189 6.78 3.73 7.27
C GLU A 189 5.74 2.89 8.01
N LYS A 190 6.06 2.38 9.20
CA LYS A 190 5.12 1.59 10.00
C LYS A 190 3.88 2.40 10.40
N ARG A 191 4.03 3.69 10.71
CA ARG A 191 2.91 4.59 11.03
C ARG A 191 2.05 4.88 9.80
N ILE A 192 2.68 5.08 8.64
CA ILE A 192 2.00 5.23 7.34
C ILE A 192 1.19 3.96 7.03
N ASP A 193 1.79 2.78 7.13
CA ASP A 193 1.12 1.50 6.86
C ASP A 193 -0.10 1.29 7.76
N GLN A 194 0.05 1.55 9.06
CA GLN A 194 -1.06 1.42 10.00
C GLN A 194 -2.20 2.39 9.65
N ARG A 195 -1.87 3.65 9.36
CA ARG A 195 -2.88 4.68 9.08
C ARG A 195 -3.55 4.49 7.72
N ALA A 196 -2.79 4.05 6.71
CA ALA A 196 -3.32 3.65 5.41
C ALA A 196 -4.24 2.45 5.52
N GLY A 197 -3.88 1.45 6.33
CA GLY A 197 -4.73 0.30 6.62
C GLY A 197 -6.08 0.68 7.24
N GLU A 198 -6.07 1.58 8.23
CA GLU A 198 -7.30 2.13 8.84
C GLU A 198 -8.17 2.86 7.82
N LEU A 199 -7.57 3.76 7.02
CA LEU A 199 -8.24 4.46 5.92
C LEU A 199 -8.94 3.49 4.96
N MET A 200 -8.24 2.45 4.55
CA MET A 200 -8.73 1.46 3.60
C MET A 200 -9.84 0.57 4.18
N GLN A 201 -9.80 0.26 5.48
CA GLN A 201 -10.89 -0.45 6.15
C GLN A 201 -12.16 0.39 6.26
N HIS A 202 -12.04 1.68 6.55
CA HIS A 202 -13.18 2.60 6.59
C HIS A 202 -13.76 2.92 5.22
N ALA A 203 -12.92 2.84 4.17
CA ALA A 203 -13.26 3.10 2.78
C ALA A 203 -14.08 2.00 2.08
N LEU A 204 -13.95 0.75 2.54
CA LEU A 204 -14.48 -0.45 1.86
C LEU A 204 -15.74 -1.03 2.53
N VAL A 205 -16.25 -0.39 3.58
CA VAL A 205 -17.50 -0.70 4.30
C VAL A 205 -18.58 0.27 3.86
#